data_AF-A0A843IYU0-F1
#
_entry.id   AF-A0A843IYU0-F1
#
_cell.length_a   1.000
_cell.length_b   1.000
_cell.length_c   1.000
_cell.angle_alpha   90.00
_cell.angle_beta   90.00
_cell.angle_gamma   90.00
#
_symmetry.space_group_name_H-M   'P 1'
#
loop_
_entity.id
_entity.type
_entity.pdbx_description
1 polymer ?
#
loop_
_entity_poly.entity_id
_entity_poly.type
_entity_poly.pdbx_seq_one_letter_code
_entity_poly.pdbx_strand_id
1 'polypeptide(L)'
;MYGEHSYPLHIDEAGVLIDVIEKDGAFFYKRKSATGTTFECYLSDANGKIRICPVEPVNLPKYITDYLEIDFEKVMVAPNSEHTIYLKFPLEIGVFYDSGNHLALLGIFSNIPQKYTLYGDPSTGIIARYHRSDVYHTIPDVDKTREGIVKLTIVNGEPDIAVVSKVVLDCYAIKIYFNDTTAAMTAEMKIQPKRTATTECIDAPMIEGMTRSTEVYAAFTSIPVIHKSFFMESGYND
;
A
#
# COMPACT_ATOMS: atom_id res chain seq x y z
N MET A 1 12.95 -10.20 4.68
CA MET A 1 12.96 -8.73 4.61
C MET A 1 12.15 -8.01 5.68
N TYR A 2 10.81 -8.10 5.70
CA TYR A 2 9.99 -7.25 6.58
C TYR A 2 10.20 -7.54 8.07
N GLY A 3 9.97 -6.52 8.91
CA GLY A 3 10.10 -6.59 10.36
C GLY A 3 11.13 -5.62 10.92
N GLU A 4 11.49 -5.84 12.18
CA GLU A 4 12.53 -5.09 12.89
C GLU A 4 13.84 -5.86 12.91
N HIS A 5 14.94 -5.14 12.70
CA HIS A 5 16.27 -5.71 12.60
C HIS A 5 17.24 -4.97 13.52
N SER A 6 17.89 -5.72 14.41
CA SER A 6 18.99 -5.21 15.25
C SER A 6 20.28 -5.10 14.44
N TYR A 7 21.25 -4.36 14.97
CA TYR A 7 22.60 -4.28 14.40
C TYR A 7 23.50 -5.42 14.90
N PRO A 8 24.50 -5.85 14.13
CA PRO A 8 24.72 -5.52 12.72
C PRO A 8 23.68 -6.16 11.80
N LEU A 9 23.51 -5.61 10.61
CA LEU A 9 22.48 -6.03 9.64
C LEU A 9 23.10 -6.21 8.25
N HIS A 10 22.70 -7.28 7.56
CA HIS A 10 22.94 -7.47 6.13
C HIS A 10 21.68 -8.06 5.49
N ILE A 11 21.13 -7.36 4.51
CA ILE A 11 20.01 -7.80 3.68
C ILE A 11 20.40 -7.59 2.23
N ASP A 12 20.37 -8.66 1.45
CA ASP A 12 20.43 -8.64 0.00
C ASP A 12 19.22 -9.42 -0.53
N GLU A 13 18.09 -8.71 -0.64
CA GLU A 13 16.82 -9.31 -1.02
C GLU A 13 16.05 -8.32 -1.90
N ALA A 14 15.32 -8.86 -2.89
CA ALA A 14 14.40 -8.07 -3.72
C ALA A 14 15.04 -6.86 -4.41
N GLY A 15 16.28 -7.00 -4.87
CA GLY A 15 17.01 -5.94 -5.57
C GLY A 15 17.46 -4.79 -4.66
N VAL A 16 17.38 -4.96 -3.34
CA VAL A 16 17.86 -3.96 -2.37
C VAL A 16 18.90 -4.57 -1.45
N LEU A 17 20.03 -3.88 -1.38
CA LEU A 17 21.07 -4.12 -0.39
C LEU A 17 20.89 -3.15 0.77
N ILE A 18 20.81 -3.66 2.00
CA ILE A 18 20.85 -2.88 3.24
C ILE A 18 21.93 -3.47 4.14
N ASP A 19 22.89 -2.64 4.51
CA ASP A 19 23.97 -2.97 5.44
C ASP A 19 23.95 -2.02 6.63
N VAL A 20 24.16 -2.57 7.81
CA VAL A 20 24.57 -1.83 9.01
C VAL A 20 25.79 -2.52 9.59
N ILE A 21 26.94 -1.86 9.51
CA ILE A 21 28.23 -2.40 9.95
C ILE A 21 28.90 -1.48 10.96
N GLU A 22 29.63 -2.06 11.91
CA GLU A 22 30.43 -1.30 12.86
C GLU A 22 31.72 -0.79 12.20
N LYS A 23 32.01 0.50 12.34
CA LYS A 23 33.23 1.17 11.90
C LYS A 23 33.70 2.14 12.98
N ASP A 24 34.92 1.94 13.48
CA ASP A 24 35.58 2.84 14.44
C ASP A 24 34.73 3.16 15.69
N GLY A 25 33.96 2.17 16.19
CA GLY A 25 33.10 2.32 17.36
C GLY A 25 31.75 2.99 17.10
N ALA A 26 31.37 3.21 15.84
CA ALA A 26 30.05 3.69 15.41
C ALA A 26 29.43 2.74 14.38
N PHE A 27 28.10 2.77 14.22
CA PHE A 27 27.43 2.01 13.16
C PHE A 27 27.27 2.85 11.90
N PHE A 28 27.52 2.24 10.74
CA PHE A 28 27.39 2.85 9.43
C PHE A 28 26.31 2.12 8.62
N TYR A 29 25.28 2.85 8.24
CA TYR A 29 24.19 2.39 7.38
C TYR A 29 24.51 2.66 5.92
N LYS A 30 24.24 1.67 5.08
CA LYS A 30 24.27 1.78 3.63
C LYS A 30 23.08 1.08 3.02
N ARG A 31 22.40 1.76 2.11
CA ARG A 31 21.37 1.17 1.24
C ARG A 31 21.73 1.37 -0.22
N LYS A 32 21.49 0.35 -1.04
CA LYS A 32 21.49 0.45 -2.51
C LYS A 32 20.19 -0.11 -3.06
N SER A 33 19.43 0.68 -3.81
CA SER A 33 18.21 0.24 -4.49
C SER A 33 18.52 -0.44 -5.84
N ALA A 34 17.54 -1.15 -6.38
CA ALA A 34 17.60 -1.77 -7.70
C ALA A 34 17.88 -0.75 -8.82
N THR A 35 17.44 0.50 -8.64
CA THR A 35 17.68 1.62 -9.57
C THR A 35 19.09 2.20 -9.46
N GLY A 36 19.95 1.66 -8.59
CA GLY A 36 21.31 2.13 -8.34
C GLY A 36 21.41 3.30 -7.36
N THR A 37 20.29 3.77 -6.79
CA THR A 37 20.29 4.85 -5.81
C THR A 37 20.92 4.37 -4.51
N THR A 38 21.96 5.06 -4.06
CA THR A 38 22.65 4.77 -2.80
C THR A 38 22.34 5.82 -1.74
N PHE A 39 22.15 5.38 -0.50
CA PHE A 39 22.09 6.26 0.66
C PHE A 39 23.00 5.71 1.75
N GLU A 40 23.79 6.58 2.38
CA GLU A 40 24.78 6.21 3.38
C GLU A 40 24.77 7.22 4.52
N CYS A 41 24.80 6.75 5.77
CA CYS A 41 24.92 7.61 6.95
C CYS A 41 25.51 6.87 8.15
N TYR A 42 26.02 7.63 9.13
CA TYR A 42 26.34 7.08 10.45
C TYR A 42 25.10 7.09 11.34
N LEU A 43 24.94 6.02 12.13
CA LEU A 43 23.89 5.88 13.13
C LEU A 43 24.49 6.23 14.49
N SER A 44 23.85 7.16 15.19
CA SER A 44 24.35 7.70 16.46
C SER A 44 24.02 6.83 17.68
N ASP A 45 23.04 5.93 17.57
CA ASP A 45 22.62 5.02 18.62
C ASP A 45 23.03 3.59 18.29
N ALA A 46 23.77 2.94 19.19
CA ALA A 46 24.17 1.55 19.04
C ALA A 46 23.02 0.55 19.23
N ASN A 47 21.93 0.97 19.90
CA ASN A 47 20.76 0.13 20.18
C ASN A 47 19.56 0.42 19.26
N GLY A 48 19.73 1.27 18.25
CA GLY A 48 18.71 1.51 17.24
C GLY A 48 18.36 0.23 16.47
N LYS A 49 17.22 0.26 15.77
CA LYS A 49 16.80 -0.82 14.86
C LYS A 49 16.55 -0.28 13.47
N ILE A 50 16.66 -1.14 12.46
CA ILE A 50 16.09 -0.88 11.14
C ILE A 50 14.72 -1.56 11.08
N ARG A 51 13.67 -0.80 10.79
CA ARG A 51 12.35 -1.33 10.48
C ARG A 51 12.12 -1.30 8.97
N ILE A 52 11.72 -2.43 8.41
CA ILE A 52 11.38 -2.56 6.98
C ILE A 52 9.95 -3.06 6.88
N CYS A 53 9.10 -2.32 6.16
CA CYS A 53 7.69 -2.67 6.02
C CYS A 53 7.12 -2.15 4.70
N PRO A 54 6.03 -2.76 4.20
CA PRO A 54 5.31 -2.27 3.02
C PRO A 54 4.65 -0.92 3.31
N VAL A 55 4.69 0.02 2.38
CA VAL A 55 4.09 1.35 2.55
C VAL A 55 3.13 1.65 1.41
N GLU A 56 2.34 2.73 1.55
CA GLU A 56 1.34 3.13 0.56
C GLU A 56 1.99 3.38 -0.81
N PRO A 57 1.43 2.89 -1.93
CA PRO A 57 2.10 2.90 -3.22
C PRO A 57 1.98 4.23 -4.01
N VAL A 58 2.25 5.35 -3.34
CA VAL A 58 2.11 6.70 -3.92
C VAL A 58 3.34 7.58 -3.71
N ASN A 59 4.40 7.10 -3.04
CA ASN A 59 5.55 7.94 -2.72
C ASN A 59 6.56 8.02 -3.88
N LEU A 60 6.59 7.02 -4.77
CA LEU A 60 7.59 6.94 -5.85
C LEU A 60 7.02 7.24 -7.25
N PRO A 61 7.85 7.74 -8.19
CA PRO A 61 9.17 8.36 -7.97
C PRO A 61 9.05 9.75 -7.31
N LYS A 62 7.84 10.31 -7.30
CA LYS A 62 7.43 11.51 -6.59
C LYS A 62 5.99 11.32 -6.14
N TYR A 63 5.60 12.01 -5.07
CA TYR A 63 4.23 12.10 -4.64
C TYR A 63 3.43 12.95 -5.65
N ILE A 64 2.56 12.31 -6.43
CA ILE A 64 1.78 12.95 -7.52
C ILE A 64 0.27 12.95 -7.21
N THR A 65 -0.20 11.93 -6.47
CA THR A 65 -1.62 11.73 -6.18
C THR A 65 -1.78 10.94 -4.90
N ASP A 66 -2.93 11.13 -4.27
CA ASP A 66 -3.35 10.46 -3.05
C ASP A 66 -4.19 9.21 -3.37
N TYR A 67 -4.41 8.89 -4.64
CA TYR A 67 -5.39 7.89 -5.07
C TYR A 67 -4.74 6.69 -5.73
N LEU A 68 -5.20 5.49 -5.38
CA LEU A 68 -4.89 4.22 -6.02
C LEU A 68 -6.13 3.69 -6.75
N GLU A 69 -6.06 3.57 -8.07
CA GLU A 69 -7.03 2.86 -8.90
C GLU A 69 -6.53 1.43 -9.17
N ILE A 70 -7.35 0.45 -8.81
CA ILE A 70 -7.18 -0.95 -9.20
C ILE A 70 -8.28 -1.29 -10.20
N ASP A 71 -7.86 -1.64 -11.41
CA ASP A 71 -8.72 -2.07 -12.51
C ASP A 71 -8.70 -3.61 -12.61
N PHE A 72 -9.86 -4.23 -12.84
CA PHE A 72 -10.04 -5.69 -12.79
C PHE A 72 -11.17 -6.18 -13.72
N GLU A 73 -11.40 -7.50 -13.81
CA GLU A 73 -12.51 -8.06 -14.61
C GLU A 73 -13.88 -7.64 -14.05
N LYS A 74 -14.89 -7.54 -14.91
CA LYS A 74 -16.25 -7.17 -14.48
C LYS A 74 -16.80 -8.19 -13.47
N VAL A 75 -17.22 -7.71 -12.30
CA VAL A 75 -17.89 -8.48 -11.26
C VAL A 75 -19.35 -8.04 -11.17
N MET A 76 -20.26 -8.98 -11.35
CA MET A 76 -21.70 -8.76 -11.17
C MET A 76 -22.08 -9.03 -9.72
N VAL A 77 -22.77 -8.08 -9.08
CA VAL A 77 -23.27 -8.19 -7.71
C VAL A 77 -24.79 -8.08 -7.74
N ALA A 78 -25.47 -9.07 -7.15
CA ALA A 78 -26.93 -9.15 -7.16
C ALA A 78 -27.55 -8.00 -6.32
N PRO A 79 -28.83 -7.67 -6.56
CA PRO A 79 -29.54 -6.69 -5.72
C PRO A 79 -29.53 -7.08 -4.25
N ASN A 80 -29.42 -6.09 -3.36
CA ASN A 80 -29.44 -6.28 -1.90
C ASN A 80 -28.50 -7.38 -1.40
N SER A 81 -27.28 -7.44 -1.95
CA SER A 81 -26.31 -8.48 -1.65
C SER A 81 -24.89 -7.92 -1.50
N GLU A 82 -24.02 -8.70 -0.89
CA GLU A 82 -22.59 -8.42 -0.81
C GLU A 82 -21.78 -9.53 -1.49
N HIS A 83 -20.64 -9.17 -2.05
CA HIS A 83 -19.71 -10.10 -2.66
C HIS A 83 -18.27 -9.71 -2.31
N THR A 84 -17.49 -10.66 -1.80
CA THR A 84 -16.07 -10.45 -1.49
C THR A 84 -15.20 -11.02 -2.60
N ILE A 85 -14.26 -10.22 -3.08
CA ILE A 85 -13.21 -10.62 -4.00
C ILE A 85 -11.83 -10.27 -3.44
N TYR A 86 -10.79 -10.89 -3.98
CA TYR A 86 -9.40 -10.55 -3.69
C TYR A 86 -8.76 -9.98 -4.95
N LEU A 87 -8.02 -8.88 -4.77
CA LEU A 87 -7.28 -8.20 -5.82
C LEU A 87 -5.83 -8.06 -5.40
N LYS A 88 -4.92 -7.90 -6.36
CA LYS A 88 -3.54 -7.51 -6.14
C LYS A 88 -3.42 -5.99 -6.20
N PHE A 89 -2.47 -5.44 -5.44
CA PHE A 89 -2.14 -4.01 -5.49
C PHE A 89 -0.62 -3.82 -5.44
N PRO A 90 -0.11 -2.71 -5.98
CA PRO A 90 1.32 -2.46 -6.06
C PRO A 90 1.89 -2.16 -4.66
N LEU A 91 3.08 -2.68 -4.33
CA LEU A 91 3.79 -2.34 -3.09
C LEU A 91 4.95 -1.39 -3.31
N GLU A 92 5.07 -0.45 -2.38
CA GLU A 92 6.30 0.24 -2.06
C GLU A 92 6.83 -0.30 -0.72
N ILE A 93 8.14 -0.20 -0.50
CA ILE A 93 8.81 -0.71 0.70
C ILE A 93 9.55 0.44 1.35
N GLY A 94 9.19 0.76 2.59
CA GLY A 94 9.84 1.75 3.42
C GLY A 94 10.94 1.14 4.29
N VAL A 95 12.05 1.85 4.41
CA VAL A 95 13.13 1.56 5.36
C VAL A 95 13.19 2.69 6.36
N PHE A 96 13.07 2.35 7.63
CA PHE A 96 13.03 3.30 8.72
C PHE A 96 14.12 2.99 9.75
N TYR A 97 14.69 4.04 10.31
CA TYR A 97 15.49 3.99 11.52
C TYR A 97 14.57 4.18 12.73
N ASP A 98 14.60 3.23 13.66
CA ASP A 98 13.83 3.28 14.90
C ASP A 98 14.77 3.42 16.10
N SER A 99 14.66 4.55 16.81
CA SER A 99 15.40 4.84 18.05
C SER A 99 14.59 4.50 19.31
N GLY A 100 13.48 3.78 19.18
CA GLY A 100 12.52 3.46 20.24
C GLY A 100 11.52 4.58 20.51
N ASN A 101 11.97 5.84 20.50
CA ASN A 101 11.10 7.02 20.70
C ASN A 101 10.72 7.74 19.39
N HIS A 102 11.53 7.58 18.35
CA HIS A 102 11.34 8.26 17.06
C HIS A 102 11.63 7.31 15.91
N LEU A 103 10.80 7.41 14.88
CA LEU A 103 10.95 6.72 13.62
C LEU A 103 11.34 7.72 12.54
N ALA A 104 12.42 7.45 11.81
CA ALA A 104 12.91 8.29 10.72
C ALA A 104 12.97 7.51 9.41
N LEU A 105 12.42 8.04 8.33
CA LEU A 105 12.48 7.40 7.01
C LEU A 105 13.88 7.52 6.41
N LEU A 106 14.52 6.37 6.15
CA LEU A 106 15.81 6.29 5.45
C LEU A 106 15.64 6.15 3.93
N GLY A 107 14.47 5.69 3.48
CA GLY A 107 14.11 5.72 2.06
C GLY A 107 13.00 4.74 1.71
N ILE A 108 12.47 4.91 0.50
CA ILE A 108 11.44 4.06 -0.09
C ILE A 108 11.97 3.47 -1.39
N PHE A 109 11.54 2.27 -1.74
CA PHE A 109 11.80 1.63 -3.03
C PHE A 109 10.60 0.79 -3.48
N SER A 110 10.57 0.41 -4.76
CA SER A 110 9.57 -0.50 -5.30
C SER A 110 10.19 -1.35 -6.39
N ASN A 111 9.72 -2.59 -6.50
CA ASN A 111 10.17 -3.57 -7.49
C ASN A 111 9.28 -3.64 -8.73
N ILE A 112 8.33 -2.72 -8.84
CA ILE A 112 7.40 -2.61 -9.96
C ILE A 112 7.38 -1.18 -10.52
N PRO A 113 7.22 -1.04 -11.85
CA PRO A 113 7.06 0.27 -12.47
C PRO A 113 5.79 0.96 -12.01
N GLN A 114 5.92 2.26 -11.78
CA GLN A 114 4.84 3.13 -11.32
C GLN A 114 4.02 3.64 -12.51
N LYS A 115 2.73 3.28 -12.57
CA LYS A 115 1.80 3.68 -13.64
C LYS A 115 0.76 4.66 -13.09
N TYR A 116 0.19 5.49 -13.97
CA TYR A 116 -0.84 6.45 -13.61
C TYR A 116 -1.98 6.40 -14.63
N THR A 117 -3.16 6.78 -14.18
CA THR A 117 -4.37 6.94 -15.01
C THR A 117 -5.09 8.23 -14.62
N LEU A 118 -6.01 8.67 -15.47
CA LEU A 118 -7.00 9.68 -15.14
C LEU A 118 -8.31 8.99 -14.81
N TYR A 119 -8.78 9.17 -13.58
CA TYR A 119 -10.06 8.68 -13.10
C TYR A 119 -11.14 9.77 -13.22
N GLY A 120 -12.27 9.44 -13.83
CA GLY A 120 -13.37 10.38 -14.05
C GLY A 120 -13.28 11.15 -15.37
N ASP A 121 -14.03 12.25 -15.47
CA ASP A 121 -14.12 13.05 -16.69
C ASP A 121 -12.78 13.75 -17.03
N PRO A 122 -12.39 13.87 -18.30
CA PRO A 122 -11.13 14.54 -18.68
C PRO A 122 -10.95 15.97 -18.15
N SER A 123 -12.04 16.70 -17.86
CA SER A 123 -12.02 18.08 -17.38
C SER A 123 -12.03 18.22 -15.85
N THR A 124 -12.54 17.23 -15.12
CA THR A 124 -12.70 17.30 -13.64
C THR A 124 -12.14 16.10 -12.90
N GLY A 125 -11.58 15.13 -13.62
CA GLY A 125 -11.05 13.89 -13.07
C GLY A 125 -9.81 14.08 -12.23
N ILE A 126 -9.41 13.00 -11.56
CA ILE A 126 -8.25 12.95 -10.68
C ILE A 126 -7.20 12.02 -11.28
N ILE A 127 -5.93 12.36 -11.09
CA ILE A 127 -4.85 11.43 -11.40
C ILE A 127 -4.87 10.35 -10.33
N ALA A 128 -4.73 9.08 -10.69
CA ALA A 128 -4.59 7.97 -9.75
C ALA A 128 -3.38 7.09 -10.10
N ARG A 129 -2.74 6.51 -9.09
CA ARG A 129 -1.82 5.39 -9.25
C ARG A 129 -2.60 4.25 -9.89
N TYR A 130 -2.12 3.73 -11.02
CA TYR A 130 -2.83 2.68 -11.74
C TYR A 130 -2.22 1.29 -11.49
N HIS A 131 -3.08 0.32 -11.20
CA HIS A 131 -2.73 -1.09 -11.17
C HIS A 131 -3.84 -1.94 -11.82
N ARG A 132 -3.44 -3.02 -12.49
CA ARG A 132 -4.36 -4.02 -13.06
C ARG A 132 -4.22 -5.29 -12.25
N SER A 133 -5.33 -5.85 -11.79
CA SER A 133 -5.39 -7.13 -11.10
C SER A 133 -6.38 -8.05 -11.80
N ASP A 134 -6.16 -9.36 -11.74
CA ASP A 134 -7.24 -10.32 -11.96
C ASP A 134 -8.19 -10.33 -10.75
N VAL A 135 -9.39 -10.88 -10.92
CA VAL A 135 -10.31 -11.19 -9.82
C VAL A 135 -10.03 -12.58 -9.26
N TYR A 136 -9.79 -12.66 -7.95
CA TYR A 136 -9.61 -13.92 -7.24
C TYR A 136 -10.72 -14.14 -6.21
N HIS A 137 -11.16 -15.39 -6.04
CA HIS A 137 -12.17 -15.78 -5.03
C HIS A 137 -11.56 -16.37 -3.75
N THR A 138 -10.25 -16.60 -3.77
CA THR A 138 -9.42 -16.98 -2.63
C THR A 138 -8.19 -16.08 -2.61
N ILE A 139 -7.50 -16.02 -1.46
CA ILE A 139 -6.24 -15.26 -1.33
C ILE A 139 -5.24 -15.76 -2.39
N PRO A 140 -4.81 -14.91 -3.34
CA PRO A 140 -3.86 -15.31 -4.38
C PRO A 140 -2.44 -15.40 -3.82
N ASP A 141 -1.59 -16.18 -4.50
CA ASP A 141 -0.14 -16.12 -4.26
C ASP A 141 0.45 -14.84 -4.88
N VAL A 142 1.36 -14.21 -4.14
CA VAL A 142 1.97 -12.93 -4.49
C VAL A 142 3.45 -12.91 -4.13
N ASP A 143 4.24 -12.21 -4.94
CA ASP A 143 5.56 -11.78 -4.49
C ASP A 143 5.38 -10.59 -3.54
N LYS A 144 5.55 -10.86 -2.24
CA LYS A 144 5.40 -9.87 -1.15
C LYS A 144 6.28 -8.62 -1.29
N THR A 145 7.27 -8.63 -2.18
CA THR A 145 8.17 -7.50 -2.44
C THR A 145 7.71 -6.64 -3.62
N ARG A 146 6.67 -7.07 -4.33
CA ARG A 146 6.10 -6.43 -5.53
C ARG A 146 4.65 -6.06 -5.33
N GLU A 147 3.85 -6.98 -4.78
CA GLU A 147 2.41 -6.88 -4.72
C GLU A 147 1.87 -7.32 -3.35
N GLY A 148 0.81 -6.66 -2.93
CA GLY A 148 0.00 -7.03 -1.77
C GLY A 148 -1.41 -7.42 -2.20
N ILE A 149 -2.23 -7.80 -1.23
CA ILE A 149 -3.59 -8.30 -1.46
C ILE A 149 -4.62 -7.34 -0.88
N VAL A 150 -5.62 -6.95 -1.65
CA VAL A 150 -6.81 -6.25 -1.17
C VAL A 150 -7.93 -7.28 -1.03
N LYS A 151 -8.47 -7.45 0.18
CA LYS A 151 -9.78 -8.08 0.37
C LYS A 151 -10.84 -6.99 0.18
N LEU A 152 -11.57 -7.05 -0.93
CA LEU A 152 -12.59 -6.07 -1.28
C LEU A 152 -13.98 -6.67 -1.09
N THR A 153 -14.76 -6.13 -0.14
CA THR A 153 -16.19 -6.43 -0.01
C THR A 153 -17.00 -5.41 -0.79
N ILE A 154 -17.74 -5.85 -1.80
CA ILE A 154 -18.63 -5.01 -2.61
C ILE A 154 -20.05 -5.19 -2.08
N VAL A 155 -20.66 -4.12 -1.61
CA VAL A 155 -22.01 -4.10 -1.05
C VAL A 155 -22.94 -3.41 -2.03
N ASN A 156 -23.87 -4.17 -2.60
CA ASN A 156 -24.94 -3.66 -3.45
C ASN A 156 -26.24 -3.55 -2.65
N GLY A 157 -26.52 -2.35 -2.13
CA GLY A 157 -27.79 -2.03 -1.47
C GLY A 157 -28.92 -1.62 -2.42
N GLU A 158 -28.66 -1.59 -3.73
CA GLU A 158 -29.62 -1.15 -4.73
C GLU A 158 -30.55 -2.29 -5.18
N PRO A 159 -31.74 -1.99 -5.71
CA PRO A 159 -32.69 -2.98 -6.22
C PRO A 159 -32.29 -3.59 -7.58
N ASP A 160 -31.28 -3.03 -8.24
CA ASP A 160 -30.78 -3.49 -9.54
C ASP A 160 -29.44 -4.23 -9.44
N ILE A 161 -29.12 -5.02 -10.46
CA ILE A 161 -27.82 -5.68 -10.59
C ILE A 161 -26.74 -4.62 -10.78
N ALA A 162 -25.62 -4.85 -10.12
CA ALA A 162 -24.45 -4.01 -10.13
C ALA A 162 -23.30 -4.65 -10.92
N VAL A 163 -22.62 -3.91 -11.79
CA VAL A 163 -21.42 -4.38 -12.49
C VAL A 163 -20.24 -3.47 -12.19
N VAL A 164 -19.26 -3.94 -11.41
CA VAL A 164 -18.04 -3.18 -11.04
C VAL A 164 -16.83 -3.72 -11.80
N SER A 165 -15.90 -2.83 -12.17
CA SER A 165 -14.65 -3.23 -12.84
C SER A 165 -13.40 -2.50 -12.33
N LYS A 166 -13.57 -1.57 -11.40
CA LYS A 166 -12.46 -0.85 -10.77
C LYS A 166 -12.84 -0.43 -9.36
N VAL A 167 -11.81 -0.12 -8.55
CA VAL A 167 -11.93 0.47 -7.23
C VAL A 167 -10.90 1.59 -7.10
N VAL A 168 -11.30 2.73 -6.55
CA VAL A 168 -10.38 3.82 -6.21
C VAL A 168 -10.30 3.96 -4.70
N LEU A 169 -9.08 3.96 -4.16
CA LEU A 169 -8.79 4.05 -2.72
C LEU A 169 -7.98 5.31 -2.44
N ASP A 170 -8.35 6.02 -1.37
CA ASP A 170 -7.58 7.12 -0.81
C ASP A 170 -6.43 6.56 0.04
N CYS A 171 -5.20 6.95 -0.26
CA CYS A 171 -4.00 6.45 0.39
C CYS A 171 -3.88 6.87 1.85
N TYR A 172 -4.52 7.95 2.28
CA TYR A 172 -4.61 8.28 3.71
C TYR A 172 -5.51 7.30 4.47
N ALA A 173 -6.49 6.72 3.79
CA ALA A 173 -7.37 5.70 4.36
C ALA A 173 -6.72 4.32 4.37
N ILE A 174 -5.77 4.03 3.47
CA ILE A 174 -5.11 2.72 3.36
C ILE A 174 -4.50 2.29 4.71
N LYS A 175 -4.77 1.03 5.08
CA LYS A 175 -4.21 0.37 6.27
C LYS A 175 -3.57 -0.95 5.82
N ILE A 176 -2.25 -0.93 5.66
CA ILE A 176 -1.49 -2.12 5.25
C ILE A 176 -1.11 -2.93 6.49
N TYR A 177 -1.39 -4.22 6.45
CA TYR A 177 -0.95 -5.21 7.39
C TYR A 177 -0.05 -6.21 6.68
N PHE A 178 0.97 -6.75 7.36
CA PHE A 178 1.91 -7.66 6.74
C PHE A 178 2.37 -8.76 7.70
N ASN A 179 2.87 -9.84 7.13
CA ASN A 179 3.57 -10.90 7.84
C ASN A 179 4.74 -11.39 6.96
N ASP A 180 5.29 -12.55 7.29
CA ASP A 180 6.42 -13.13 6.56
C ASP A 180 6.08 -13.56 5.12
N THR A 181 4.81 -13.73 4.78
CA THR A 181 4.39 -14.26 3.47
C THR A 181 3.74 -13.23 2.57
N THR A 182 3.02 -12.24 3.11
CA THR A 182 2.30 -11.25 2.29
C THR A 182 2.09 -9.93 3.02
N ALA A 183 1.81 -8.89 2.24
CA ALA A 183 1.15 -7.68 2.71
C ALA A 183 -0.31 -7.68 2.23
N ALA A 184 -1.20 -7.10 3.01
CA ALA A 184 -2.62 -7.04 2.69
C ALA A 184 -3.31 -5.81 3.29
N MET A 185 -4.44 -5.45 2.71
CA MET A 185 -5.40 -4.50 3.28
C MET A 185 -6.82 -5.02 3.11
N THR A 186 -7.74 -4.48 3.91
CA THR A 186 -9.17 -4.77 3.79
C THR A 186 -9.88 -3.50 3.36
N ALA A 187 -10.76 -3.60 2.37
CA ALA A 187 -11.55 -2.48 1.85
C ALA A 187 -13.00 -2.88 1.61
N GLU A 188 -13.88 -1.89 1.67
CA GLU A 188 -15.30 -2.02 1.38
C GLU A 188 -15.70 -1.01 0.32
N MET A 189 -16.52 -1.44 -0.65
CA MET A 189 -17.15 -0.60 -1.65
C MET A 189 -18.66 -0.68 -1.46
N LYS A 190 -19.30 0.45 -1.13
CA LYS A 190 -20.76 0.56 -1.07
C LYS A 190 -21.26 1.22 -2.34
N ILE A 191 -22.04 0.49 -3.13
CA ILE A 191 -22.76 1.05 -4.26
C ILE A 191 -23.88 1.96 -3.72
N GLN A 192 -24.07 3.09 -4.37
CA GLN A 192 -25.03 4.12 -4.00
C GLN A 192 -25.96 4.45 -5.19
N PRO A 193 -27.10 5.12 -4.93
CA PRO A 193 -27.98 5.60 -5.98
C PRO A 193 -27.26 6.50 -6.97
N LYS A 194 -27.81 6.62 -8.19
CA LYS A 194 -27.24 7.44 -9.29
C LYS A 194 -25.90 6.93 -9.84
N ARG A 195 -25.61 5.63 -9.70
CA ARG A 195 -24.44 4.96 -10.27
C ARG A 195 -23.11 5.46 -9.68
N THR A 196 -23.10 5.76 -8.38
CA THR A 196 -21.90 6.15 -7.65
C THR A 196 -21.56 5.07 -6.62
N ALA A 197 -20.35 5.13 -6.06
CA ALA A 197 -19.96 4.26 -4.95
C ALA A 197 -19.08 5.00 -3.96
N THR A 198 -19.04 4.53 -2.71
CA THR A 198 -18.05 4.97 -1.73
C THR A 198 -17.13 3.84 -1.36
N THR A 199 -15.85 4.12 -1.24
CA THR A 199 -14.84 3.16 -0.81
C THR A 199 -14.26 3.56 0.54
N GLU A 200 -14.03 2.57 1.40
CA GLU A 200 -13.45 2.74 2.74
C GLU A 200 -12.41 1.64 2.96
N CYS A 201 -11.29 2.00 3.59
CA CYS A 201 -10.28 1.04 4.03
C CYS A 201 -10.48 0.75 5.52
N ILE A 202 -10.52 -0.53 5.86
CA ILE A 202 -10.81 -1.00 7.21
C ILE A 202 -9.48 -1.21 7.95
N ASP A 203 -9.35 -0.61 9.15
CA ASP A 203 -8.20 -0.78 10.05
C ASP A 203 -8.29 -2.12 10.78
N ALA A 204 -8.18 -3.21 10.01
CA ALA A 204 -8.17 -4.57 10.51
C ALA A 204 -7.30 -5.48 9.63
N PRO A 205 -6.54 -6.41 10.24
CA PRO A 205 -5.74 -7.35 9.48
C PRO A 205 -6.64 -8.31 8.68
N MET A 206 -6.25 -8.60 7.44
CA MET A 206 -6.93 -9.59 6.60
C MET A 206 -6.72 -11.02 7.12
N ILE A 207 -5.54 -11.30 7.69
CA ILE A 207 -5.13 -12.59 8.23
C ILE A 207 -4.69 -12.39 9.68
N GLU A 208 -5.13 -13.28 10.58
CA GLU A 208 -4.70 -13.27 11.98
C GLU A 208 -3.16 -13.32 12.10
N GLY A 209 -2.62 -12.54 13.03
CA GLY A 209 -1.17 -12.45 13.27
C GLY A 209 -0.40 -11.48 12.37
N MET A 210 -1.07 -10.78 11.45
CA MET A 210 -0.41 -9.71 10.70
C MET A 210 -0.11 -8.49 11.58
N THR A 211 1.03 -7.86 11.30
CA THR A 211 1.50 -6.63 11.92
C THR A 211 1.08 -5.42 11.09
N ARG A 212 0.60 -4.36 11.73
CA ARG A 212 0.25 -3.10 11.07
C ARG A 212 1.52 -2.41 10.56
N SER A 213 1.47 -1.93 9.32
CA SER A 213 2.60 -1.20 8.74
C SER A 213 2.69 0.24 9.23
N THR A 214 3.86 0.84 9.02
CA THR A 214 4.09 2.27 9.27
C THR A 214 3.60 3.07 8.07
N GLU A 215 2.68 3.99 8.30
CA GLU A 215 2.23 4.92 7.27
C GLU A 215 3.26 6.03 7.00
N VAL A 216 3.64 6.24 5.75
CA VAL A 216 4.70 7.20 5.40
C VAL A 216 4.25 8.64 5.64
N TYR A 217 3.01 8.98 5.32
CA TYR A 217 2.49 10.33 5.55
C TYR A 217 2.49 10.70 7.04
N ALA A 218 2.22 9.73 7.92
CA ALA A 218 2.26 9.91 9.37
C ALA A 218 3.69 10.18 9.88
N ALA A 219 4.72 9.70 9.18
CA ALA A 219 6.11 9.98 9.51
C ALA A 219 6.56 11.42 9.15
N PHE A 220 5.78 12.15 8.33
CA PHE A 220 6.12 13.51 7.86
C PHE A 220 5.23 14.63 8.43
N THR A 221 4.10 14.32 9.07
CA THR A 221 3.15 15.34 9.55
C THR A 221 2.89 15.23 11.04
N SER A 222 3.13 16.31 11.78
CA SER A 222 2.72 16.48 13.19
C SER A 222 1.21 16.63 13.38
N ILE A 223 0.43 16.65 12.28
CA ILE A 223 -1.02 16.88 12.27
C ILE A 223 -1.67 15.73 11.50
N PRO A 224 -2.57 14.95 12.11
CA PRO A 224 -3.30 13.89 11.40
C PRO A 224 -4.25 14.50 10.37
N VAL A 225 -4.03 14.16 9.09
CA VAL A 225 -5.02 14.41 8.03
C VAL A 225 -6.02 13.26 8.07
N ILE A 226 -7.31 13.57 8.28
CA ILE A 226 -8.38 12.56 8.40
C ILE A 226 -9.15 12.50 7.08
N HIS A 227 -8.74 11.59 6.18
CA HIS A 227 -9.59 11.10 5.09
C HIS A 227 -9.99 9.66 5.42
N LYS A 228 -11.29 9.36 5.40
CA LYS A 228 -11.82 8.02 5.73
C LYS A 228 -12.36 7.26 4.53
N SER A 229 -12.80 7.97 3.49
CA SER A 229 -13.46 7.38 2.34
C SER A 229 -13.26 8.19 1.07
N PHE A 230 -13.36 7.51 -0.07
CA PHE A 230 -13.36 8.13 -1.39
C PHE A 230 -14.70 7.90 -2.10
N PHE A 231 -15.14 8.89 -2.88
CA PHE A 231 -16.39 8.84 -3.65
C PHE A 231 -16.10 8.62 -5.13
N MET A 232 -16.61 7.52 -5.66
CA MET A 232 -16.43 7.07 -7.03
C MET A 232 -17.59 7.50 -7.93
N GLU A 233 -17.25 8.11 -9.06
CA GLU A 233 -18.18 8.63 -10.08
C GLU A 233 -18.12 7.89 -11.43
N SER A 234 -17.15 6.98 -11.62
CA SER A 234 -16.98 6.17 -12.85
C SER A 234 -16.44 4.76 -12.56
N GLY A 235 -16.52 3.85 -13.54
CA GLY A 235 -16.01 2.46 -13.42
C GLY A 235 -17.03 1.39 -13.07
N TYR A 236 -18.31 1.73 -13.18
CA TYR A 236 -19.46 0.94 -12.79
C TYR A 236 -20.51 0.96 -13.91
N ASN A 237 -20.91 -0.22 -14.37
CA ASN A 237 -21.76 -0.46 -15.55
C ASN A 237 -21.18 0.01 -16.91
N ASP A 238 -19.85 0.07 -17.03
CA ASP A 238 -19.14 0.14 -18.32
C ASP A 238 -19.12 -1.25 -19.01
#